data_AF-A0A835X472-F1
#
_entry.id   AF-A0A835X472-F1
#
_cell.length_a   1.000
_cell.length_b   1.000
_cell.length_c   1.000
_cell.angle_alpha   90.00
_cell.angle_beta   90.00
_cell.angle_gamma   90.00
#
_symmetry.space_group_name_H-M   'P 1'
#
loop_
_entity.id
_entity.type
_entity.pdbx_description
1 polymer ?
#
loop_
_entity_poly.entity_id
_entity_poly.type
_entity_poly.pdbx_seq_one_letter_code
_entity_poly.pdbx_strand_id
1 'polypeptide(L)' 'MASVEKLEKICQKIMQLDPKMRSARIINNRGHLVAGGMREGLKALEETKQDEMMFMELA' A
#
# COMPACT_ATOMS: atom_id res chain seq x y z
N MET A 1 -6.22 17.51 3.67
CA MET A 1 -5.78 16.10 3.58
C MET A 1 -6.84 15.22 4.22
N ALA A 2 -7.17 14.08 3.62
CA ALA A 2 -8.01 13.09 4.31
C ALA A 2 -7.28 12.56 5.56
N SER A 3 -8.00 12.20 6.62
CA SER A 3 -7.39 11.59 7.81
C SER A 3 -6.82 10.21 7.47
N VAL A 4 -5.72 9.83 8.13
CA VAL A 4 -5.09 8.50 7.96
C VAL A 4 -6.12 7.38 8.13
N GLU A 5 -7.01 7.48 9.11
CA GLU A 5 -8.09 6.50 9.35
C GLU A 5 -9.02 6.33 8.12
N LYS A 6 -9.35 7.42 7.42
CA LYS A 6 -10.17 7.35 6.21
C LYS A 6 -9.43 6.64 5.08
N LEU A 7 -8.12 6.88 4.97
CA LEU A 7 -7.27 6.24 3.97
C LEU A 7 -7.11 4.74 4.24
N GLU A 8 -6.94 4.36 5.51
CA GLU A 8 -6.93 2.95 5.93
C GLU A 8 -8.23 2.22 5.55
N LYS A 9 -9.38 2.84 5.81
CA LYS A 9 -10.69 2.27 5.42
C LYS A 9 -10.82 2.10 3.89
N ILE A 10 -10.21 2.98 3.10
CA ILE A 10 -10.20 2.84 1.63
C ILE A 10 -9.33 1.63 1.24
N CYS A 11 -8.12 1.53 1.78
CA CYS A 11 -7.23 0.38 1.54
C CYS A 11 -7.91 -0.95 1.91
N GLN A 12 -8.58 -1.01 3.06
CA GLN A 12 -9.34 -2.19 3.49
C GLN A 12 -10.45 -2.57 2.51
N LYS A 13 -11.22 -1.59 2.01
CA LYS A 13 -12.26 -1.82 1.00
C LYS A 13 -11.67 -2.35 -0.31
N ILE A 14 -10.54 -1.79 -0.77
CA ILE A 14 -9.83 -2.25 -1.98
C ILE A 14 -9.39 -3.71 -1.80
N MET A 15 -8.80 -4.04 -0.65
CA MET A 15 -8.36 -5.40 -0.35
C MET A 15 -9.50 -6.44 -0.37
N GLN A 16 -10.74 -6.03 -0.14
CA GLN A 16 -11.92 -6.88 -0.19
C GLN A 16 -12.49 -7.08 -1.61
N LEU A 17 -12.07 -6.26 -2.60
CA LEU A 17 -12.57 -6.37 -3.98
C LEU A 17 -12.11 -7.65 -4.68
N ASP A 18 -10.91 -8.12 -4.37
CA ASP A 18 -10.37 -9.35 -4.96
C ASP A 18 -9.63 -10.19 -3.89
N PRO A 19 -10.05 -11.45 -3.64
CA PRO A 19 -9.33 -12.35 -2.74
C PRO A 19 -7.92 -12.69 -3.21
N LYS A 20 -7.48 -12.34 -4.42
CA LYS A 20 -6.10 -12.45 -4.90
C LYS A 20 -5.26 -11.18 -4.70
N MET A 21 -5.88 -10.06 -4.31
CA MET A 21 -5.19 -8.79 -4.03
C MET A 21 -4.11 -8.99 -2.95
N ARG A 22 -2.85 -8.64 -3.25
CA ARG A 22 -1.74 -8.84 -2.31
C ARG A 22 -1.47 -7.64 -1.42
N SER A 23 -1.81 -6.45 -1.90
CA SER A 23 -1.61 -5.20 -1.18
C SER A 23 -2.54 -4.11 -1.71
N ALA A 24 -2.81 -3.13 -0.86
CA ALA A 24 -3.42 -1.86 -1.23
C ALA A 24 -2.72 -0.79 -0.40
N ARG A 25 -2.10 0.19 -1.06
CA ARG A 25 -1.21 1.15 -0.43
C ARG A 25 -1.53 2.54 -0.94
N ILE A 26 -1.49 3.51 -0.05
CA ILE A 26 -1.47 4.93 -0.41
C ILE A 26 -0.09 5.44 -0.04
N ILE A 27 0.60 6.04 -1.00
CA ILE A 27 1.94 6.60 -0.84
C ILE A 27 1.90 8.12 -1.00
N ASN A 28 2.91 8.81 -0.46
CA ASN A 28 3.11 10.23 -0.72
C ASN A 28 4.05 10.45 -1.92
N ASN A 29 4.27 11.72 -2.26
CA ASN A 29 5.16 12.13 -3.36
C ASN A 29 6.66 11.87 -3.12
N ARG A 30 7.01 11.26 -1.98
CA ARG A 30 8.37 10.81 -1.63
C ARG A 30 8.43 9.30 -1.51
N GLY A 31 7.48 8.58 -2.11
CA GLY A 31 7.44 7.11 -2.11
C GLY A 31 7.15 6.48 -0.74
N HIS A 32 6.89 7.26 0.32
CA HIS A 32 6.60 6.70 1.64
C HIS A 32 5.14 6.27 1.75
N LEU A 33 4.92 5.14 2.40
CA LEU A 33 3.59 4.64 2.75
C LEU A 33 2.88 5.59 3.73
N VAL A 34 1.64 5.96 3.40
CA VAL A 34 0.74 6.80 4.20
C VAL A 34 -0.37 5.96 4.85
N ALA A 35 -0.89 4.95 4.14
CA ALA A 35 -1.92 4.04 4.65
C ALA A 35 -1.95 2.70 3.89
N GLY A 36 -2.49 1.67 4.53
CA GLY A 36 -2.62 0.33 3.97
C GLY A 36 -1.35 -0.50 4.09
N GLY A 37 -1.17 -1.48 3.21
CA GLY A 37 -0.03 -2.37 3.27
C GLY A 37 -0.22 -3.68 2.51
N MET A 38 0.64 -4.65 2.85
CA MET A 38 0.50 -6.03 2.40
C MET A 38 -0.61 -6.76 3.15
N ARG A 39 -1.21 -7.74 2.50
CA ARG A 39 -2.07 -8.70 3.19
C ARG A 39 -1.26 -9.47 4.24
N GLU A 40 -1.85 -9.64 5.41
CA GLU A 40 -1.29 -10.48 6.46
C GLU A 40 -1.03 -11.90 5.97
N GLY A 41 0.08 -12.49 6.40
CA GLY A 41 0.49 -13.85 6.01
C GLY A 41 1.10 -13.98 4.61
N LEU A 42 1.12 -12.91 3.80
CA LEU A 42 1.83 -12.91 2.51
C LEU A 42 3.19 -12.23 2.65
N LYS A 43 4.23 -12.92 2.16
CA LYS A 43 5.54 -12.31 1.97
C LYS A 43 5.51 -11.34 0.79
N ALA A 44 6.30 -10.27 0.89
CA ALA A 44 6.60 -9.41 -0.26
C ALA A 44 7.32 -10.23 -1.34
N LEU A 45 7.13 -9.85 -2.61
CA LEU A 45 7.92 -10.40 -3.71
C LEU A 45 9.30 -9.76 -3.82
N GLU A 46 9.40 -8.53 -3.34
CA GLU A 46 10.55 -7.66 -3.48
C GLU A 46 11.04 -7.28 -2.08
N GLU A 47 12.30 -6.87 -2.00
CA GLU A 47 12.84 -6.30 -0.76
C GLU A 47 12.26 -4.90 -0.53
N THR A 48 12.15 -4.47 0.73
CA THR A 48 11.57 -3.16 1.10
C THR A 48 12.21 -2.00 0.34
N LYS A 49 13.51 -2.04 0.10
CA LYS A 49 14.24 -0.99 -0.64
C LYS A 49 13.84 -0.94 -2.11
N GLN A 50 13.51 -2.07 -2.72
CA GLN A 50 13.03 -2.14 -4.10
C GLN A 50 11.60 -1.60 -4.19
N ASP A 51 10.74 -1.97 -3.24
CA ASP A 51 9.39 -1.40 -3.06
C ASP A 51 9.46 0.14 -2.98
N GLU A 52 10.36 0.70 -2.15
CA GLU A 52 10.54 2.16 -1.99
C GLU A 52 11.00 2.85 -3.28
N MET A 53 11.95 2.26 -4.02
CA MET A 53 12.39 2.80 -5.31
C MET A 53 11.26 2.78 -6.33
N MET A 54 10.49 1.68 -6.41
CA MET A 54 9.32 1.59 -7.28
C MET A 54 8.27 2.65 -6.91
N PHE A 55 8.00 2.88 -5.63
CA PHE A 55 7.06 3.91 -5.18
C PHE A 55 7.51 5.32 -5.55
N MET A 56 8.82 5.58 -5.56
CA MET A 56 9.38 6.85 -6.02
C MET A 56 9.23 7.05 -7.53
N GLU A 57 9.33 5.98 -8.34
CA GLU A 57 9.15 6.07 -9.80
C GLU A 57 7.69 6.30 -10.21
N LEU A 58 6.73 5.85 -9.38
CA LEU A 58 5.30 5.95 -9.64
C LEU A 58 4.65 7.25 -9.12
N ALA A 59 5.38 8.07 -8.38
CA ALA A 59 4.91 9.29 -7.71
C ALA A 59 5.10 10.55 -8.56
#